data_AF-A0AAW6P7P3-F1
#
_entry.id   AF-A0AAW6P7P3-F1
#
_cell.length_a   1.000
_cell.length_b   1.000
_cell.length_c   1.000
_cell.angle_alpha   90.00
_cell.angle_beta   90.00
_cell.angle_gamma   90.00
#
_symmetry.space_group_name_H-M   'P 1'
#
loop_
_entity.id
_entity.type
_entity.pdbx_description
1 polymer ?
#
loop_
_entity_poly.entity_id
_entity_poly.type
_entity_poly.pdbx_seq_one_letter_code
_entity_poly.pdbx_strand_id
1 'polypeptide(L)'
;MPDQSNPGKIWLAPQCHEESPEGRHWCEDDVWGECEHCGGKPVEYVRADLAIPADQVLVKRESLSIILDYIKGDCGHSQEDIFHAALNLQISLRAKA
;
A
#
# COMPACT_ATOMS: atom_id res chain seq x y z
N MET A 1 14.27 -17.98 -2.54
CA MET A 1 13.36 -18.40 -1.44
C MET A 1 12.71 -17.12 -0.96
N PRO A 2 11.38 -16.95 -1.03
CA PRO A 2 10.73 -15.83 -0.34
C PRO A 2 11.09 -15.95 1.15
N ASP A 3 11.52 -14.85 1.76
CA ASP A 3 11.87 -14.84 3.18
C ASP A 3 10.57 -14.91 3.99
N GLN A 4 10.37 -16.00 4.73
CA GLN A 4 9.28 -16.12 5.70
C GLN A 4 9.36 -15.04 6.80
N SER A 5 10.41 -14.22 6.82
CA SER A 5 10.66 -13.20 7.82
C SER A 5 9.85 -11.92 7.62
N ASN A 6 9.17 -11.72 6.48
CA ASN A 6 8.49 -10.45 6.21
C ASN A 6 7.19 -10.60 5.39
N PRO A 7 6.15 -11.20 5.97
CA PRO A 7 4.91 -11.43 5.27
C PRO A 7 4.23 -10.13 4.84
N GLY A 8 3.70 -10.12 3.61
CA GLY A 8 3.03 -8.95 3.07
C GLY A 8 1.68 -8.63 3.75
N LYS A 9 1.09 -9.62 4.41
CA LYS A 9 -0.17 -9.56 5.13
C LYS A 9 -0.06 -10.34 6.44
N ILE A 10 -0.76 -9.88 7.46
CA ILE A 10 -0.93 -10.59 8.74
C ILE A 10 -2.38 -10.48 9.17
N TRP A 11 -2.85 -11.48 9.89
CA TRP A 11 -4.19 -11.58 10.44
C TRP A 11 -4.15 -11.42 11.95
N LEU A 12 -5.16 -10.75 12.47
CA LEU A 12 -5.41 -10.65 13.91
C LEU A 12 -6.68 -11.41 14.25
N ALA A 13 -6.57 -12.38 15.16
CA ALA A 13 -7.66 -13.24 15.60
C ALA A 13 -8.89 -12.42 16.03
N PRO A 14 -10.13 -12.95 15.91
CA PRO A 14 -11.32 -12.30 16.45
C PRO A 14 -11.18 -11.91 17.93
N GLN A 15 -11.88 -10.87 18.37
CA GLN A 15 -11.83 -10.39 19.77
C GLN A 15 -12.15 -11.48 20.80
N CYS A 16 -13.03 -12.41 20.42
CA CYS A 16 -13.54 -13.49 21.27
C CYS A 16 -12.85 -14.83 20.98
N HIS A 17 -11.83 -14.87 20.14
CA HIS A 17 -11.08 -16.09 19.85
C HIS A 17 -10.21 -16.42 21.06
N GLU A 18 -10.61 -17.45 21.82
CA GLU A 18 -9.97 -17.97 23.05
C GLU A 18 -9.55 -16.84 24.02
N GLU A 19 -10.15 -16.75 25.20
CA GLU A 19 -9.68 -15.81 26.25
C GLU A 19 -8.24 -16.16 26.67
N SER A 20 -7.28 -15.73 25.87
CA SER A 20 -5.87 -15.86 26.14
C SER A 20 -5.50 -14.72 27.09
N PRO A 21 -4.83 -15.02 28.21
CA PRO A 21 -4.39 -13.98 29.15
C PRO A 21 -3.43 -12.96 28.51
N GLU A 22 -2.86 -13.26 27.34
CA GLU A 22 -1.96 -12.39 26.59
C GLU A 22 -2.66 -11.50 25.54
N GLY A 23 -3.98 -11.63 25.39
CA GLY A 23 -4.78 -10.90 24.40
C GLY A 23 -4.97 -11.65 23.09
N ARG A 24 -5.21 -10.92 22.00
CA ARG A 24 -5.50 -11.51 20.67
C ARG A 24 -4.23 -12.03 20.00
N HIS A 25 -4.33 -13.16 19.32
CA HIS A 25 -3.21 -13.76 18.59
C HIS A 25 -3.04 -13.18 17.18
N TRP A 26 -1.80 -13.19 16.71
CA TRP A 26 -1.40 -12.77 15.37
C TRP A 26 -0.89 -13.97 14.55
N CYS A 27 -1.25 -14.03 13.28
CA CYS A 27 -0.81 -15.10 12.36
C CYS A 27 -0.57 -14.54 10.96
N GLU A 28 0.35 -15.12 10.21
CA GLU A 28 0.57 -14.80 8.78
C GLU A 28 -0.56 -15.36 7.90
N ASP A 29 -1.07 -16.54 8.26
CA ASP A 29 -2.10 -17.25 7.53
C ASP A 29 -3.51 -16.91 8.04
N ASP A 30 -4.50 -16.96 7.14
CA ASP A 30 -5.92 -16.82 7.51
C ASP A 30 -6.44 -18.13 8.10
N VAL A 31 -6.10 -18.34 9.37
CA VAL A 31 -6.39 -19.59 10.10
C VAL A 31 -7.67 -19.50 10.94
N TRP A 32 -8.23 -18.30 11.10
CA TRP A 32 -9.33 -18.05 12.02
C TRP A 32 -10.65 -17.85 11.27
N GLY A 33 -11.65 -18.65 11.63
CA GLY A 33 -13.01 -18.43 11.17
C GLY A 33 -13.69 -17.24 11.86
N GLU A 34 -14.91 -16.94 11.42
CA GLU A 34 -15.81 -16.07 12.17
C GLU A 34 -16.13 -16.69 13.53
N CYS A 35 -16.07 -15.90 14.59
CA CYS A 35 -16.41 -16.38 15.92
C CYS A 35 -17.92 -16.67 16.02
N GLU A 36 -18.29 -17.91 16.32
CA GLU A 36 -19.69 -18.33 16.44
C GLU A 36 -20.47 -17.61 17.55
N HIS A 37 -19.78 -17.11 18.58
CA HIS A 37 -20.42 -16.46 19.73
C HIS A 37 -20.67 -14.96 19.53
N CYS A 38 -19.75 -14.26 18.87
CA CYS A 38 -19.83 -12.81 18.74
C CYS A 38 -19.89 -12.30 17.29
N GLY A 39 -19.85 -13.19 16.30
CA GLY A 39 -19.77 -12.84 14.88
C GLY A 39 -18.49 -12.08 14.51
N GLY A 40 -17.52 -12.05 15.41
CA GLY A 40 -16.27 -11.34 15.22
C GLY A 40 -15.45 -11.99 14.12
N LYS A 41 -15.08 -11.21 13.10
CA LYS A 41 -14.20 -11.66 12.02
C LYS A 41 -12.75 -11.36 12.35
N PRO A 42 -11.80 -12.15 11.81
CA PRO A 42 -10.39 -11.79 11.86
C PRO A 42 -10.17 -10.49 11.08
N VAL A 43 -9.16 -9.72 11.47
CA VAL A 43 -8.80 -8.46 10.79
C VAL A 43 -7.54 -8.67 9.98
N GLU A 44 -7.61 -8.38 8.68
CA GLU A 44 -6.44 -8.38 7.79
C GLU A 44 -5.67 -7.06 7.91
N TYR A 45 -4.37 -7.15 8.08
CA TYR A 45 -3.44 -6.03 8.00
C TYR A 45 -2.45 -6.26 6.87
N VAL A 46 -2.44 -5.36 5.90
CA VAL A 46 -1.49 -5.38 4.78
C VAL A 46 -0.38 -4.38 5.04
N ARG A 47 0.86 -4.75 4.73
CA ARG A 47 2.01 -3.87 4.89
C ARG A 47 1.86 -2.62 4.01
N ALA A 48 2.10 -1.46 4.61
CA ALA A 48 1.88 -0.16 3.96
C ALA A 48 2.75 0.05 2.70
N ASP A 49 3.94 -0.55 2.64
CA ASP A 49 4.80 -0.48 1.45
C ASP A 49 4.28 -1.32 0.27
N LEU A 50 3.49 -2.36 0.55
CA LEU A 50 2.78 -3.15 -0.47
C LEU A 50 1.42 -2.56 -0.84
N ALA A 51 0.82 -1.80 0.07
CA ALA A 51 -0.48 -1.18 -0.11
C ALA A 51 -0.47 0.04 -1.06
N ILE A 52 0.66 0.38 -1.71
CA ILE A 52 0.67 1.44 -2.73
C ILE A 52 -0.12 0.91 -3.93
N PRO A 53 -1.28 1.50 -4.26
CA PRO A 53 -2.08 1.04 -5.39
C PRO A 53 -1.26 1.16 -6.68
N ALA A 54 -1.31 0.13 -7.53
CA ALA A 54 -0.49 0.08 -8.75
C ALA A 54 -0.74 1.29 -9.68
N ASP A 55 -1.97 1.81 -9.68
CA ASP A 55 -2.36 3.04 -10.37
C ASP A 55 -1.60 4.27 -9.87
N GLN A 56 -1.34 4.38 -8.56
CA GLN A 56 -0.52 5.48 -8.03
C GLN A 56 0.96 5.37 -8.43
N VAL A 57 1.48 4.15 -8.60
CA VAL A 57 2.86 3.93 -9.04
C VAL A 57 3.02 4.30 -10.51
N LEU A 58 2.04 3.95 -11.36
CA LEU A 58 2.04 4.25 -12.79
C LEU A 58 1.97 5.76 -13.05
N VAL A 59 1.04 6.47 -12.40
CA VAL A 59 0.90 7.94 -12.53
C VAL A 59 2.17 8.68 -12.13
N LYS A 60 2.83 8.23 -11.05
CA LYS A 60 4.11 8.80 -10.60
C LYS A 60 5.22 8.56 -11.60
N ARG A 61 5.29 7.35 -12.19
CA ARG A 61 6.32 7.00 -13.17
C ARG A 61 6.20 7.82 -14.46
N GLU A 62 5.01 7.97 -15.01
CA GLU A 62 4.77 8.76 -16.23
C GLU A 62 5.11 10.24 -16.02
N SER A 63 4.65 10.82 -14.91
CA SER A 63 4.96 12.21 -14.56
C SER A 63 6.48 12.42 -14.36
N LEU A 64 7.16 11.46 -13.72
CA LEU A 64 8.61 11.52 -13.55
C LEU A 64 9.37 11.40 -14.89
N SER A 65 8.92 10.55 -15.82
CA SER A 65 9.59 10.44 -17.12
C SER A 65 9.54 11.74 -17.90
N ILE A 66 8.38 12.40 -17.94
CA ILE A 66 8.22 13.69 -18.65
C ILE A 66 9.15 14.76 -18.07
N ILE A 67 9.25 14.85 -16.73
CA ILE A 67 10.13 15.81 -16.06
C ILE A 67 11.61 15.47 -16.30
N LEU A 68 11.97 14.18 -16.30
CA LEU A 68 13.33 13.73 -16.58
C LEU A 68 13.76 14.07 -18.01
N ASP A 69 12.88 13.86 -18.98
CA ASP A 69 13.13 14.20 -20.38
C ASP A 69 13.33 15.72 -20.53
N TYR A 70 12.50 16.52 -19.86
CA TYR A 70 12.66 17.97 -19.81
C TYR A 70 14.01 18.41 -19.21
N ILE A 71 14.43 17.83 -18.08
CA ILE A 71 15.73 18.14 -17.44
C ILE A 71 16.90 17.73 -18.33
N LYS A 72 16.77 16.62 -19.06
CA LYS A 72 17.78 16.16 -20.03
C LYS A 72 17.85 17.00 -21.29
N GLY A 73 16.86 17.88 -21.52
CA GLY A 73 16.76 18.71 -22.72
C GLY A 73 16.13 17.99 -23.91
N ASP A 74 15.51 16.83 -23.69
CA ASP A 74 14.77 16.09 -24.72
C ASP A 74 13.42 16.80 -24.94
N CYS A 75 13.32 17.62 -25.99
CA CYS A 75 12.18 18.50 -26.27
C CYS A 75 10.96 17.80 -26.91
N GLY A 76 10.66 16.56 -26.50
CA GLY A 76 9.54 15.78 -27.02
C GLY A 76 8.17 16.13 -26.42
N HIS A 77 8.13 16.94 -25.36
CA HIS A 77 6.93 17.24 -24.58
C HIS A 77 6.58 18.73 -24.64
N SER A 78 5.29 19.05 -24.67
CA SER A 78 4.85 20.45 -24.64
C SER A 78 5.05 21.06 -23.25
N GLN A 79 5.01 22.40 -23.17
CA GLN A 79 5.09 23.09 -21.89
C GLN A 79 3.91 22.71 -20.97
N GLU A 80 2.73 22.47 -21.54
CA GLU A 80 1.55 22.00 -20.81
C GLU A 80 1.77 20.61 -20.20
N ASP A 81 2.35 19.68 -20.97
CA ASP A 81 2.66 18.33 -20.48
C ASP A 81 3.61 18.35 -19.27
N ILE A 82 4.61 19.23 -19.32
CA ILE A 82 5.58 19.40 -18.22
C ILE A 82 4.89 19.99 -16.98
N PHE A 83 4.02 21.00 -17.16
CA PHE A 83 3.25 21.57 -16.06
C PHE A 83 2.30 20.55 -15.42
N HIS A 84 1.59 19.78 -16.24
CA HIS A 84 0.69 18.74 -15.75
C HIS A 84 1.44 17.62 -15.01
N ALA A 85 2.58 17.17 -15.54
CA ALA A 85 3.43 16.20 -14.88
C ALA A 85 3.94 16.71 -13.51
N ALA A 86 4.42 17.95 -13.45
CA ALA A 86 4.90 18.57 -12.21
C ALA A 86 3.79 18.72 -11.16
N LEU A 87 2.60 19.17 -11.59
CA LEU A 87 1.45 19.34 -10.71
C LEU A 87 0.96 18.00 -10.15
N ASN A 88 0.86 16.97 -11.00
CA ASN A 88 0.48 15.62 -10.58
C ASN A 88 1.45 15.06 -9.53
N LEU A 89 2.75 15.26 -9.75
CA LEU A 89 3.78 14.85 -8.78
C LEU A 89 3.63 15.58 -7.44
N GLN A 90 3.43 16.90 -7.49
CA GLN A 90 3.29 17.75 -6.29
C GLN A 90 2.06 17.37 -5.46
N ILE A 91 0.92 17.15 -6.10
CA ILE A 91 -0.31 16.70 -5.44
C ILE A 91 -0.09 15.34 -4.78
N SER A 92 0.54 14.40 -5.51
CA SER A 92 0.76 13.04 -5.02
C SER A 92 1.78 12.96 -3.87
N LEU A 93 2.78 13.85 -3.84
CA LEU A 93 3.73 13.97 -2.73
C LEU A 93 3.10 14.62 -1.49
N ARG A 94 2.19 15.58 -1.68
CA ARG A 94 1.47 16.25 -0.57
C ARG A 94 0.36 15.42 0.04
N ALA A 95 -0.27 14.53 -0.72
CA ALA A 95 -1.27 13.59 -0.20
C ALA A 95 -0.68 12.51 0.73
N LYS A 96 0.65 12.42 0.83
CA LYS A 96 1.38 11.42 1.63
C LYS A 96 2.00 12.00 2.92
N ALA A 97 1.80 13.30 3.20
CA ALA A 97 2.28 14.02 4.39
C ALA A 97 1.11 14.35 5.32
#